data_AF-A0A0M4AVJ0-F1
#
_entry.id   AF-A0A0M4AVJ0-F1
#
_cell.length_a   1.000
_cell.length_b   1.000
_cell.length_c   1.000
_cell.angle_alpha   90.00
_cell.angle_beta   90.00
_cell.angle_gamma   90.00
#
_symmetry.space_group_name_H-M   'P 1'
#
loop_
_entity.id
_entity.type
_entity.pdbx_description
1 polymer ?
#
loop_
_entity_poly.entity_id
_entity_poly.type
_entity_poly.pdbx_seq_one_letter_code
_entity_poly.pdbx_strand_id
1 'polypeptide(L)'
;LIHGGRTPNNEISSSLYMLTMDSRGCNRKLTLCCKEKELVGEVPGARYGHTISMVQSRGKTACVLFGGRSYMPAGERTTESWNSVVDCPPQVYLFDLEFGCSSVHTLPELSDGQSFHLALAREDCVYILGGHSLTSDSRPPRLFRLHVELLQG
;
A
#
# COMPACT_ATOMS: atom_id res chain seq x y z
N LEU A 1 -0.01 -9.42 5.83
CA LEU A 1 -0.96 -8.69 4.95
C LEU A 1 -0.34 -8.61 3.58
N ILE A 2 -1.12 -8.78 2.53
CA ILE A 2 -0.68 -8.67 1.14
C ILE A 2 -1.72 -7.80 0.44
N HIS A 3 -1.32 -6.70 -0.17
CA HIS A 3 -2.21 -5.83 -0.93
C HIS A 3 -1.64 -5.60 -2.33
N GLY A 4 -2.52 -5.68 -3.33
CA GLY A 4 -2.20 -5.43 -4.72
C GLY A 4 -1.11 -6.34 -5.30
N GLY A 5 -0.23 -5.77 -6.11
CA GLY A 5 0.76 -6.52 -6.87
C GLY A 5 0.26 -6.96 -8.25
N ARG A 6 1.18 -7.45 -9.08
CA ARG A 6 0.90 -7.91 -10.45
C ARG A 6 0.62 -9.41 -10.47
N THR A 7 -0.45 -9.81 -11.15
CA THR A 7 -0.81 -11.22 -11.38
C THR A 7 0.03 -11.83 -12.50
N PRO A 8 0.02 -13.17 -12.68
CA PRO A 8 0.71 -13.82 -13.80
C PRO A 8 0.28 -13.32 -15.18
N ASN A 9 -0.96 -12.81 -15.31
CA ASN A 9 -1.50 -12.26 -16.55
C ASN A 9 -1.23 -10.75 -16.70
N ASN A 10 -0.33 -10.18 -15.90
CA ASN A 10 -0.04 -8.75 -15.83
C ASN A 10 -1.23 -7.87 -15.42
N GLU A 11 -2.31 -8.41 -14.89
CA GLU A 11 -3.31 -7.57 -14.21
C GLU A 11 -2.73 -7.05 -12.90
N ILE A 12 -3.23 -5.94 -12.39
CA ILE A 12 -2.85 -5.44 -11.07
C ILE A 12 -4.03 -5.66 -10.13
N SER A 13 -3.79 -6.36 -9.02
CA SER A 13 -4.82 -6.56 -8.00
C SER A 13 -5.03 -5.26 -7.21
N SER A 14 -6.27 -5.03 -6.78
CA SER A 14 -6.64 -4.05 -5.74
C SER A 14 -7.08 -4.73 -4.44
N SER A 15 -7.01 -6.06 -4.36
CA SER A 15 -7.49 -6.81 -3.22
C SER A 15 -6.51 -6.76 -2.05
N LEU A 16 -7.06 -6.85 -0.84
CA LEU A 16 -6.31 -7.04 0.39
C LEU A 16 -6.49 -8.48 0.88
N TYR A 17 -5.37 -9.17 1.11
CA TYR A 17 -5.33 -10.53 1.63
C TYR A 17 -4.66 -10.58 3.01
N MET A 18 -5.30 -11.29 3.93
CA MET A 18 -4.77 -11.62 5.23
C MET A 18 -4.31 -13.08 5.24
N LEU A 19 -2.99 -13.27 5.25
CA LEU A 19 -2.36 -14.57 5.37
C LEU A 19 -2.02 -14.84 6.84
N THR A 20 -2.60 -15.87 7.43
CA THR A 20 -2.37 -16.29 8.82
C THR A 20 -1.96 -17.76 8.88
N MET A 21 -1.35 -18.15 9.99
CA MET A 21 -1.16 -19.57 10.31
C MET A 21 -2.50 -20.15 10.77
N ASP A 22 -2.93 -21.23 10.15
CA ASP A 22 -4.16 -21.95 10.50
C ASP A 22 -3.85 -23.08 11.49
N SER A 23 -2.97 -24.00 11.12
CA SER A 23 -2.61 -25.15 11.95
C SER A 23 -1.17 -25.59 11.74
N ARG A 24 -0.60 -26.24 12.76
CA ARG A 24 0.71 -26.88 12.70
C ARG A 24 0.53 -28.39 12.92
N GLY A 25 0.73 -29.16 11.86
CA GLY A 25 0.65 -30.62 11.87
C GLY A 25 1.97 -31.29 12.25
N CYS A 26 1.97 -32.62 12.19
CA CYS A 26 3.16 -33.44 12.39
C CYS A 26 4.25 -33.15 11.35
N ASN A 27 5.50 -33.48 11.66
CA ASN A 27 6.66 -33.32 10.77
C ASN A 27 6.86 -31.88 10.26
N ARG A 28 6.58 -30.89 11.11
CA ARG A 28 6.73 -29.44 10.79
C ARG A 28 5.83 -28.97 9.64
N LYS A 29 4.76 -29.72 9.30
CA LYS A 29 3.76 -29.26 8.33
C LYS A 29 3.03 -28.03 8.88
N LEU A 30 2.96 -26.97 8.09
CA LEU A 30 2.20 -25.75 8.37
C LEU A 30 1.06 -25.61 7.37
N THR A 31 -0.14 -25.34 7.86
CA THR A 31 -1.28 -24.93 7.06
C THR A 31 -1.45 -23.43 7.25
N LEU A 32 -1.60 -22.70 6.15
CA LEU A 32 -1.87 -21.26 6.15
C LEU A 32 -3.32 -21.03 5.71
N CYS A 33 -3.96 -20.01 6.27
CA CYS A 33 -5.25 -19.51 5.79
C CYS A 33 -5.01 -18.17 5.11
N CYS A 34 -5.47 -18.04 3.87
CA CYS A 34 -5.52 -16.76 3.16
C CYS A 34 -6.97 -16.33 3.06
N LYS A 35 -7.31 -15.19 3.66
CA LYS A 35 -8.64 -14.60 3.57
C LYS A 35 -8.54 -13.29 2.80
N GLU A 36 -9.34 -13.16 1.75
CA GLU A 36 -9.59 -11.85 1.16
C GLU A 36 -10.41 -11.02 2.16
N LYS A 37 -9.99 -9.77 2.35
CA LYS A 37 -10.64 -8.82 3.25
C LYS A 37 -11.12 -7.66 2.40
N GLU A 38 -12.44 -7.49 2.37
CA GLU A 38 -13.07 -6.35 1.72
C GLU A 38 -12.75 -5.06 2.49
N LEU A 39 -12.48 -4.00 1.75
CA LEU A 39 -12.33 -2.64 2.27
C LEU A 39 -13.42 -1.76 1.69
N VAL A 40 -14.02 -0.92 2.52
CA VAL A 40 -15.03 0.07 2.13
C VAL A 40 -14.53 1.50 2.34
N GLY A 41 -15.16 2.48 1.69
CA GLY A 41 -14.76 3.88 1.74
C GLY A 41 -13.81 4.27 0.61
N GLU A 42 -12.76 5.02 0.92
CA GLU A 42 -11.80 5.52 -0.08
C GLU A 42 -10.69 4.49 -0.29
N VAL A 43 -10.99 3.46 -1.09
CA VAL A 43 -10.09 2.33 -1.36
C VAL A 43 -9.04 2.73 -2.40
N PRO A 44 -7.74 2.40 -2.21
CA PRO A 44 -6.74 2.67 -3.24
C PRO A 44 -6.98 1.83 -4.49
N GLY A 45 -6.81 2.46 -5.65
CA GLY A 45 -6.77 1.74 -6.91
C GLY A 45 -5.66 0.69 -6.97
N ALA A 46 -5.83 -0.28 -7.88
CA ALA A 46 -4.88 -1.36 -8.14
C ALA A 46 -3.46 -0.86 -8.39
N ARG A 47 -2.50 -1.33 -7.59
CA ARG A 47 -1.11 -0.85 -7.66
C ARG A 47 -0.08 -1.90 -7.23
N TYR A 48 1.17 -1.71 -7.67
CA TYR A 48 2.33 -2.50 -7.26
C TYR A 48 3.54 -1.61 -6.95
N GLY A 49 4.56 -2.13 -6.27
CA GLY A 49 5.74 -1.34 -5.87
C GLY A 49 5.42 -0.24 -4.85
N HIS A 50 4.30 -0.36 -4.14
CA HIS A 50 3.94 0.46 -2.99
C HIS A 50 4.38 -0.23 -1.69
N THR A 51 4.31 0.49 -0.58
CA THR A 51 4.50 -0.11 0.75
C THR A 51 3.20 -0.10 1.55
N ILE A 52 3.06 -1.08 2.44
CA ILE A 52 2.01 -1.13 3.46
C ILE A 52 2.68 -1.42 4.81
N SER A 53 2.38 -0.62 5.83
CA SER A 53 3.01 -0.64 7.14
C SER A 53 1.97 -0.58 8.25
N MET A 54 2.09 -1.41 9.28
CA MET A 54 1.18 -1.36 10.42
C MET A 54 1.68 -0.35 11.45
N VAL A 55 0.79 0.49 11.96
CA VAL A 55 1.05 1.45 13.03
C VAL A 55 0.13 1.18 14.21
N GLN A 56 0.60 1.55 15.41
CA GLN A 56 -0.16 1.49 16.64
C GLN A 56 -0.13 2.84 17.34
N SER A 57 -1.31 3.42 17.59
CA SER A 57 -1.47 4.70 18.29
C SER A 57 -2.52 4.54 19.38
N ARG A 58 -2.15 4.85 20.63
CA ARG A 58 -3.08 4.84 21.79
C ARG A 58 -3.90 3.55 21.92
N GLY A 59 -3.27 2.41 21.64
CA GLY A 59 -3.89 1.07 21.71
C GLY A 59 -4.67 0.64 20.46
N LYS A 60 -4.92 1.53 19.50
CA LYS A 60 -5.54 1.21 18.21
C LYS A 60 -4.49 0.89 17.16
N THR A 61 -4.84 0.06 16.18
CA THR A 61 -3.95 -0.31 15.07
C THR A 61 -4.57 0.05 13.73
N ALA A 62 -3.75 0.54 12.81
CA ALA A 62 -4.15 0.80 11.42
C ALA A 62 -3.01 0.39 10.48
N CYS A 63 -3.32 0.21 9.20
CA CYS A 63 -2.30 0.09 8.16
C CYS A 63 -2.17 1.39 7.37
N VAL A 64 -0.95 1.84 7.16
CA VAL A 64 -0.58 2.94 6.29
C VAL A 64 -0.15 2.36 4.95
N LEU A 65 -0.80 2.73 3.86
CA LEU A 65 -0.40 2.41 2.50
C LEU A 65 0.05 3.67 1.77
N PHE A 66 1.17 3.61 1.06
CA PHE A 66 1.68 4.76 0.32
C PHE A 66 2.40 4.39 -0.98
N GLY A 67 2.19 5.23 -2.00
CA GLY A 67 2.85 5.22 -3.30
C GLY A 67 2.48 4.05 -4.21
N GLY A 68 3.44 3.64 -5.04
CA GLY A 68 3.31 2.58 -6.03
C GLY A 68 3.01 3.06 -7.44
N ARG A 69 2.87 2.10 -8.34
CA ARG A 69 2.52 2.29 -9.75
C ARG A 69 1.25 1.56 -10.12
N SER A 70 0.55 2.15 -11.07
CA SER A 70 -0.59 1.55 -11.76
C SER A 70 -0.37 1.62 -13.26
N TYR A 71 -1.23 0.93 -14.02
CA TYR A 71 -1.35 1.26 -15.44
C TYR A 71 -1.87 2.67 -15.63
N MET A 72 -1.66 3.21 -16.84
CA MET A 72 -2.33 4.44 -17.25
C MET A 72 -3.85 4.33 -17.07
N PRO A 73 -4.53 5.43 -16.67
CA PRO A 73 -5.97 5.47 -16.54
C PRO A 73 -6.67 5.00 -17.82
N ALA A 74 -7.84 4.37 -17.69
CA ALA A 74 -8.55 3.78 -18.83
C ALA A 74 -8.88 4.79 -19.94
N GLY A 75 -9.08 6.07 -19.60
CA GLY A 75 -9.33 7.13 -20.58
C GLY A 75 -8.10 7.57 -21.40
N GLU A 76 -6.89 7.20 -20.98
CA GLU A 76 -5.62 7.58 -21.62
C GLU A 76 -4.85 6.36 -22.19
N ARG A 77 -5.29 5.14 -21.85
CA ARG A 77 -4.61 3.90 -22.23
C ARG A 77 -5.04 3.45 -23.63
N THR A 78 -4.05 3.21 -24.49
CA THR A 78 -4.23 2.65 -25.83
C THR A 78 -3.63 1.24 -25.89
N THR A 79 -3.81 0.54 -27.01
CA THR A 79 -3.14 -0.74 -27.25
C THR A 79 -1.63 -0.60 -27.36
N GLU A 80 -1.14 0.54 -27.86
CA GLU A 80 0.29 0.87 -27.95
C GLU A 80 0.89 1.20 -26.57
N SER A 81 0.13 1.89 -25.72
CA SER A 81 0.52 2.19 -24.33
C SER A 81 0.00 1.15 -23.33
N TRP A 82 -0.40 -0.04 -23.78
CA TRP A 82 -1.10 -1.00 -22.93
C TRP A 82 -0.31 -1.35 -21.68
N ASN A 83 1.00 -1.55 -21.79
CA ASN A 83 1.83 -1.89 -20.64
C ASN A 83 2.48 -0.68 -19.96
N SER A 84 2.17 0.54 -20.39
CA SER A 84 2.68 1.78 -19.80
C SER A 84 2.11 2.00 -18.41
N VAL A 85 2.98 2.41 -17.51
CA VAL A 85 2.67 2.63 -16.10
C VAL A 85 2.92 4.08 -15.72
N VAL A 86 2.24 4.52 -14.66
CA VAL A 86 2.41 5.82 -14.02
C VAL A 86 2.59 5.60 -12.51
N ASP A 87 3.31 6.49 -11.83
CA ASP A 87 3.25 6.51 -10.38
C ASP A 87 1.85 6.94 -9.94
N CYS A 88 1.32 6.29 -8.90
CA CYS A 88 0.04 6.67 -8.33
C CYS A 88 0.14 8.05 -7.66
N PRO A 89 -0.99 8.79 -7.52
CA PRO A 89 -1.01 10.03 -6.76
C PRO A 89 -0.40 9.85 -5.36
N PRO A 90 0.32 10.86 -4.83
CA PRO A 90 1.06 10.78 -3.56
C PRO A 90 0.14 10.88 -2.32
N GLN A 91 -0.92 10.09 -2.34
CA GLN A 91 -1.90 9.97 -1.26
C GLN A 91 -1.49 8.87 -0.27
N VAL A 92 -1.75 9.13 1.01
CA VAL A 92 -1.58 8.17 2.10
C VAL A 92 -2.94 7.57 2.43
N TYR A 93 -3.04 6.25 2.40
CA TYR A 93 -4.26 5.54 2.77
C TYR A 93 -4.12 4.96 4.17
N LEU A 94 -5.15 5.13 5.00
CA LEU A 94 -5.26 4.48 6.31
C LEU A 94 -6.34 3.41 6.25
N PHE A 95 -5.95 2.16 6.53
CA PHE A 95 -6.88 1.04 6.66
C PHE A 95 -7.11 0.72 8.13
N ASP A 96 -8.36 0.80 8.55
CA ASP A 96 -8.81 0.17 9.78
C ASP A 96 -9.15 -1.30 9.49
N LEU A 97 -8.33 -2.21 10.01
CA LEU A 97 -8.56 -3.64 9.79
C LEU A 97 -9.63 -4.22 10.71
N GLU A 98 -10.06 -3.54 11.77
CA GLU A 98 -11.13 -4.02 12.63
C GLU A 98 -12.47 -3.84 11.90
N PHE A 99 -12.71 -2.64 11.37
CA PHE A 99 -13.96 -2.30 10.68
C PHE A 99 -13.92 -2.50 9.16
N GLY A 100 -12.74 -2.74 8.58
CA GLY A 100 -12.58 -2.92 7.14
C GLY A 100 -12.82 -1.62 6.35
N CYS A 101 -12.50 -0.46 6.93
CA CYS A 101 -12.66 0.82 6.26
C CYS A 101 -11.32 1.43 5.82
N SER A 102 -11.37 2.22 4.76
CA SER A 102 -10.24 2.95 4.17
C SER A 102 -10.56 4.43 4.10
N SER A 103 -9.58 5.27 4.46
CA SER A 103 -9.62 6.73 4.28
C SER A 103 -8.37 7.21 3.55
N VAL A 104 -8.49 8.28 2.77
CA VAL A 104 -7.36 8.87 2.03
C VAL A 104 -6.95 10.22 2.61
N HIS A 105 -5.65 10.47 2.65
CA HIS A 105 -5.06 11.70 3.17
C HIS A 105 -4.07 12.26 2.15
N THR A 106 -4.21 13.53 1.82
CA THR A 106 -3.25 14.26 0.98
C THR A 106 -2.39 15.14 1.86
N LEU A 107 -1.07 14.99 1.76
CA LEU A 107 -0.11 15.73 2.57
C LEU A 107 0.69 16.68 1.67
N PRO A 108 0.79 17.99 2.00
CA PRO A 108 1.47 18.96 1.16
C PRO A 108 2.97 18.68 0.98
N GLU A 109 3.60 17.97 1.92
CA GLU A 109 5.01 17.57 1.85
C GLU A 109 5.27 16.45 0.83
N LEU A 110 4.20 15.75 0.39
CA LEU A 110 4.26 14.67 -0.59
C LEU A 110 3.75 15.17 -1.94
N SER A 111 4.62 15.85 -2.69
CA SER A 111 4.25 16.49 -3.96
C SER A 111 4.20 15.54 -5.15
N ASP A 112 5.08 14.53 -5.18
CA ASP A 112 5.25 13.64 -6.33
C ASP A 112 4.92 12.19 -5.97
N GLY A 113 4.27 11.50 -6.90
CA GLY A 113 4.17 10.05 -6.87
C GLY A 113 5.55 9.40 -6.81
N GLN A 114 5.64 8.30 -6.05
CA GLN A 114 6.87 7.52 -5.94
C GLN A 114 6.57 6.04 -5.69
N SER A 115 7.49 5.20 -6.13
CA SER A 115 7.41 3.75 -6.05
C SER A 115 8.75 3.12 -5.66
N PHE A 116 8.72 1.86 -5.24
CA PHE A 116 9.91 1.08 -4.85
C PHE A 116 10.75 1.73 -3.72
N HIS A 117 10.09 2.46 -2.82
CA HIS A 117 10.69 2.99 -1.60
C HIS A 117 10.67 1.93 -0.49
N LEU A 118 11.53 2.12 0.52
CA LEU A 118 11.50 1.35 1.76
C LEU A 118 10.55 2.04 2.76
N ALA A 119 9.80 1.24 3.52
CA ALA A 119 9.03 1.72 4.68
C ALA A 119 9.43 0.96 5.94
N LEU A 120 9.71 1.70 7.02
CA LEU A 120 9.99 1.17 8.35
C LEU A 120 8.94 1.69 9.31
N ALA A 121 8.14 0.79 9.88
CA ALA A 121 7.14 1.15 10.87
C ALA A 121 7.69 0.99 12.28
N ARG A 122 7.41 1.96 13.15
CA ARG A 122 7.69 1.88 14.59
C ARG A 122 6.62 2.65 15.34
N GLU A 123 5.90 1.97 16.22
CA GLU A 123 4.83 2.55 17.03
C GLU A 123 3.80 3.26 16.13
N ASP A 124 3.61 4.57 16.28
CA ASP A 124 2.69 5.41 15.51
C ASP A 124 3.35 6.09 14.29
N CYS A 125 4.61 5.74 13.98
CA CYS A 125 5.39 6.34 12.91
C CYS A 125 5.71 5.36 11.77
N VAL A 126 5.69 5.86 10.53
CA VAL A 126 6.25 5.20 9.35
C VAL A 126 7.33 6.07 8.73
N TYR A 127 8.53 5.52 8.62
CA TYR A 127 9.67 6.16 7.95
C TYR A 127 9.75 5.66 6.51
N ILE A 128 9.65 6.55 5.54
CA ILE A 128 9.73 6.24 4.10
C ILE A 128 11.09 6.72 3.58
N LEU A 129 11.86 5.80 2.98
CA LEU A 129 13.23 6.05 2.53
C LEU A 129 13.40 5.76 1.05
N GLY A 130 14.04 6.71 0.36
CA GLY A 130 14.40 6.59 -1.05
C GLY A 130 13.17 6.49 -1.95
N GLY A 131 13.20 5.55 -2.89
CA GLY A 131 12.19 5.41 -3.93
C GLY A 131 12.66 5.90 -5.29
N HIS A 132 11.80 5.71 -6.29
CA HIS A 132 11.96 6.23 -7.64
C HIS A 132 10.70 6.98 -8.03
N SER A 133 10.89 8.14 -8.65
CA SER A 133 9.83 8.93 -9.28
C SER A 133 9.94 8.74 -10.78
N LEU A 134 8.87 8.22 -11.38
CA LEU A 134 8.77 7.96 -12.81
C LEU A 134 8.68 9.26 -13.60
N THR A 135 7.95 10.25 -13.10
CA THR A 135 7.76 11.55 -13.77
C THR A 135 9.06 12.30 -13.98
N SER A 136 9.98 12.24 -13.00
CA SER A 136 11.28 12.90 -13.06
C SER A 136 12.43 11.96 -13.45
N ASP A 137 12.12 10.68 -13.65
CA ASP A 137 13.07 9.57 -13.78
C ASP A 137 14.26 9.66 -12.80
N SER A 138 13.96 9.88 -11.52
CA SER A 138 14.99 10.14 -10.50
C SER A 138 14.80 9.30 -9.25
N ARG A 139 15.91 9.10 -8.51
CA ARG A 139 15.94 8.42 -7.20
C ARG A 139 16.35 9.42 -6.13
N PRO A 140 15.45 10.32 -5.70
CA PRO A 140 15.81 11.38 -4.78
C PRO A 140 16.15 10.78 -3.40
N PRO A 141 17.15 11.31 -2.68
CA PRO A 141 17.53 10.83 -1.34
C PRO A 141 16.56 11.33 -0.26
N ARG A 142 15.26 11.07 -0.44
CA ARG A 142 14.18 11.53 0.45
C ARG A 142 14.07 10.60 1.66
N LEU A 143 13.83 11.22 2.82
CA LEU A 143 13.43 10.57 4.06
C LEU A 143 12.20 11.30 4.58
N PHE A 144 11.07 10.62 4.64
CA PHE A 144 9.84 11.14 5.25
C PHE A 144 9.55 10.39 6.53
N ARG A 145 9.02 11.10 7.53
CA ARG A 145 8.41 10.49 8.73
C ARG A 145 6.93 10.84 8.72
N LEU A 146 6.09 9.84 8.49
CA LEU A 146 4.65 9.94 8.69
C LEU A 146 4.34 9.59 10.15
N HIS A 147 3.74 10.52 10.88
CA HIS A 147 3.25 10.30 12.24
C HIS A 147 1.73 10.19 12.20
N VAL A 148 1.18 9.10 12.74
CA VAL A 148 -0.25 8.76 12.63
C VAL A 148 -0.87 8.68 14.02
N GLU A 149 -1.58 9.73 14.41
CA GLU A 149 -2.36 9.73 15.64
C GLU A 149 -3.80 9.25 15.39
N LEU A 150 -4.13 8.08 15.91
CA LEU A 150 -5.49 7.54 15.92
C LEU A 150 -6.22 8.05 17.17
N LEU A 151 -7.02 9.11 16.99
CA LEU A 151 -7.78 9.70 18.09
C LEU A 151 -8.93 8.79 18.54
N GLN A 152 -9.29 8.91 19.83
CA GLN A 152 -10.56 8.40 20.33
C GLN A 152 -11.61 9.48 20.06
N GLY A 153 -12.73 9.09 19.46
CA GLY A 153 -13.90 9.95 19.37
C GLY A 153 -14.50 10.19 20.74
#